data_AF-A0A9N9BZA8-F1
#
_entry.id   AF-A0A9N9BZA8-F1
#
_cell.length_a   1.000
_cell.length_b   1.000
_cell.length_c   1.000
_cell.angle_alpha   90.00
_cell.angle_beta   90.00
_cell.angle_gamma   90.00
#
_symmetry.space_group_name_H-M   'P 1'
#
loop_
_entity.id
_entity.type
_entity.pdbx_description
1 polymer ?
#
loop_
_entity_poly.entity_id
_entity_poly.type
_entity_poly.pdbx_seq_one_letter_code
_entity_poly.pdbx_strand_id
1 'polypeptide(L)'
;MHTSNTQFIITLDTLCPEIQTEIILYVENPGHLGQCSRSWYNMVNSPAIKSKWLISRVGRTHALFHAVRMGEPFINLDVVKCLFAQKAQLSRYFLQKLREKREAPGRGIPTRWASDLPPSIVVELYDEGQRQFGKGLQLRGNDAQHFYTLSGASQNTTEAKPIIQHNASGIIKLIKVYKFVPLPCVRRKTVLRFSDTVGCSCDHVKEWKIVARAIAIYPELVNVWKKNGGYDVMDDLNVYERS
;
A
#
# COMPACT_ATOMS: atom_id res chain seq x y z
N MET A 1 8.91 19.08 -60.22
CA MET A 1 7.99 18.62 -59.16
C MET A 1 8.82 17.86 -58.14
N HIS A 2 9.29 18.55 -57.09
CA HIS A 2 9.97 17.88 -55.98
C HIS A 2 8.91 17.37 -55.00
N THR A 3 8.69 16.07 -54.98
CA THR A 3 7.96 15.39 -53.92
C THR A 3 8.84 15.40 -52.68
N SER A 4 8.59 16.34 -51.76
CA SER A 4 9.20 16.34 -50.43
C SER A 4 8.76 15.08 -49.70
N ASN A 5 9.68 14.13 -49.57
CA ASN A 5 9.49 12.93 -48.78
C ASN A 5 9.57 13.33 -47.30
N THR A 6 8.44 13.69 -46.71
CA THR A 6 8.36 14.00 -45.28
C THR A 6 8.49 12.68 -44.50
N GLN A 7 9.72 12.35 -44.14
CA GLN A 7 10.00 11.24 -43.24
C GLN A 7 9.46 11.63 -41.86
N PHE A 8 8.32 11.06 -41.47
CA PHE A 8 7.77 11.24 -40.13
C PHE A 8 8.74 10.61 -39.13
N ILE A 9 9.50 11.45 -38.42
CA ILE A 9 10.29 11.02 -37.28
C ILE A 9 9.30 10.76 -36.14
N ILE A 10 9.02 9.49 -35.86
CA ILE A 10 8.25 9.09 -34.68
C ILE A 10 9.15 9.29 -33.47
N THR A 11 8.79 10.23 -32.61
CA THR A 11 9.44 10.45 -31.31
C THR A 11 8.53 9.94 -30.19
N LEU A 12 9.10 9.62 -29.03
CA LEU A 12 8.33 9.17 -27.86
C LEU A 12 7.24 10.17 -27.44
N ASP A 13 7.47 11.47 -27.63
CA ASP A 13 6.49 12.52 -27.34
C ASP A 13 5.30 12.54 -28.31
N THR A 14 5.46 12.00 -29.51
CA THR A 14 4.40 11.93 -30.54
C THR A 14 3.49 10.71 -30.42
N LEU A 15 3.80 9.79 -29.50
CA LEU A 15 2.94 8.65 -29.20
C LEU A 15 1.61 9.11 -28.61
N CYS A 16 0.53 8.36 -28.85
CA CYS A 16 -0.75 8.69 -28.26
C CYS A 16 -0.73 8.48 -26.72
N PRO A 17 -1.58 9.20 -25.96
CA PRO A 17 -1.55 9.18 -24.49
C PRO A 17 -1.72 7.79 -23.87
N GLU A 18 -2.42 6.88 -24.55
CA GLU A 18 -2.63 5.49 -24.11
C GLU A 18 -1.31 4.73 -24.10
N ILE A 19 -0.52 4.83 -25.17
CA ILE A 19 0.79 4.16 -25.26
C ILE A 19 1.77 4.80 -24.29
N GLN A 20 1.74 6.13 -24.16
CA GLN A 20 2.57 6.84 -23.19
C GLN A 20 2.26 6.42 -21.75
N THR A 21 0.97 6.25 -21.44
CA THR A 21 0.51 5.71 -20.16
C THR A 21 1.07 4.32 -19.92
N GLU A 22 0.95 3.40 -20.88
CA GLU A 22 1.48 2.05 -20.72
C GLU A 22 2.99 2.06 -20.50
N ILE A 23 3.75 2.85 -21.25
CA ILE A 23 5.19 3.03 -21.03
C ILE A 23 5.47 3.42 -19.57
N ILE A 24 4.77 4.43 -19.04
CA ILE A 24 4.92 4.88 -17.65
C ILE A 24 4.70 3.75 -16.65
N LEU A 25 3.68 2.90 -16.87
CA LEU A 25 3.38 1.78 -15.97
C LEU A 25 4.51 0.74 -15.92
N TYR A 26 5.23 0.55 -17.04
CA TYR A 26 6.36 -0.38 -17.12
C TYR A 26 7.68 0.20 -16.61
N VAL A 27 7.82 1.53 -16.50
CA VAL A 27 9.05 2.17 -15.97
C VAL A 27 9.14 2.09 -14.45
N GLU A 28 10.31 1.68 -13.93
CA GLU A 28 10.57 1.54 -12.49
C GLU A 28 10.49 2.88 -11.73
N ASN A 29 11.04 3.95 -12.30
CA ASN A 29 10.93 5.31 -11.78
C ASN A 29 10.49 6.25 -12.91
N PRO A 30 9.19 6.57 -13.02
CA PRO A 30 8.70 7.49 -14.04
C PRO A 30 9.24 8.92 -13.90
N GLY A 31 9.92 9.26 -12.80
CA GLY A 31 10.48 10.59 -12.59
C GLY A 31 11.63 10.92 -13.49
N HIS A 32 12.43 9.91 -13.84
CA HIS A 32 13.46 10.08 -14.86
C HIS A 32 12.83 10.39 -16.23
N LEU A 33 11.70 9.76 -16.55
CA LEU A 33 10.98 10.02 -17.79
C LEU A 33 10.39 11.44 -17.81
N GLY A 34 9.86 11.89 -16.66
CA GLY A 34 9.38 13.27 -16.50
C GLY A 34 10.47 14.34 -16.64
N GLN A 35 11.75 13.99 -16.46
CA GLN A 35 12.87 14.92 -16.68
C GLN A 35 13.24 15.06 -18.17
N CYS A 36 12.79 14.14 -19.03
CA CYS A 36 13.15 14.13 -20.45
C CYS A 36 12.40 15.18 -21.27
N SER A 37 11.13 15.45 -20.97
CA SER A 37 10.33 16.45 -21.69
C SER A 37 9.21 17.02 -20.81
N ARG A 38 8.68 18.19 -21.20
CA ARG A 38 7.52 18.79 -20.51
C ARG A 38 6.25 17.94 -20.66
N SER A 39 6.11 17.26 -21.80
CA SER A 39 4.97 16.37 -22.06
C SER A 39 4.98 15.20 -21.07
N TRP A 40 6.12 14.49 -20.98
CA TRP A 40 6.30 13.41 -20.01
C TRP A 40 6.18 13.91 -18.58
N TYR A 41 6.74 15.08 -18.24
CA TYR A 41 6.59 15.69 -16.92
C TYR A 41 5.12 15.83 -16.51
N ASN A 42 4.28 16.37 -17.41
CA ASN A 42 2.87 16.57 -17.14
C ASN A 42 2.11 15.24 -16.96
N MET A 43 2.41 14.24 -17.80
CA MET A 43 1.79 12.93 -17.69
C MET A 43 2.17 12.19 -16.41
N VAL A 44 3.46 12.12 -16.07
CA VAL A 44 3.91 11.39 -14.89
C VAL A 44 3.47 12.07 -13.59
N ASN A 45 3.19 13.37 -13.63
CA ASN A 45 2.64 14.11 -12.50
C ASN A 45 1.11 14.14 -12.43
N SER A 46 0.42 13.59 -13.44
CA SER A 46 -1.03 13.43 -13.41
C SER A 46 -1.45 12.54 -12.24
N PRO A 47 -2.41 12.98 -11.38
CA PRO A 47 -2.88 12.18 -10.24
C PRO A 47 -3.39 10.80 -10.64
N ALA A 48 -4.07 10.69 -11.78
CA ALA A 48 -4.61 9.44 -12.30
C ALA A 48 -3.49 8.46 -12.68
N ILE A 49 -2.45 8.95 -13.36
CA ILE A 49 -1.29 8.15 -13.79
C ILE A 49 -0.43 7.75 -12.60
N LYS A 50 -0.13 8.67 -11.67
CA LYS A 50 0.55 8.36 -10.40
C LYS A 50 -0.13 7.22 -9.65
N SER A 51 -1.46 7.29 -9.55
CA SER A 51 -2.27 6.28 -8.87
C SER A 51 -2.26 4.94 -9.60
N LYS A 52 -2.39 4.95 -10.95
CA LYS A 52 -2.36 3.74 -11.79
C LYS A 52 -1.00 3.04 -11.71
N TRP A 53 0.08 3.81 -11.82
CA TRP A 53 1.45 3.32 -11.68
C TRP A 53 1.70 2.76 -10.28
N LEU A 54 1.25 3.42 -9.23
CA LEU A 54 1.44 2.91 -7.87
C LEU A 54 0.72 1.58 -7.68
N ILE A 55 -0.55 1.49 -8.08
CA ILE A 55 -1.34 0.25 -7.99
C ILE A 55 -0.71 -0.86 -8.84
N SER A 56 -0.16 -0.58 -10.02
CA SER A 56 0.50 -1.61 -10.83
C SER A 56 1.80 -2.13 -10.20
N ARG A 57 2.41 -1.38 -9.27
CA ARG A 57 3.67 -1.75 -8.60
C ARG A 57 3.49 -2.46 -7.28
N VAL A 58 2.56 -2.01 -6.46
CA VAL A 58 2.39 -2.49 -5.08
C VAL A 58 1.03 -3.12 -4.84
N GLY A 59 0.20 -3.16 -5.89
CA GLY A 59 -1.15 -3.67 -5.81
C GLY A 59 -2.11 -2.74 -5.06
N ARG A 60 -3.37 -3.14 -4.97
CA ARG A 60 -4.44 -2.26 -4.43
C ARG A 60 -4.44 -2.21 -2.92
N THR A 61 -4.00 -3.30 -2.28
CA THR A 61 -4.06 -3.45 -0.83
C THR A 61 -3.11 -2.50 -0.11
N HIS A 62 -1.93 -2.26 -0.68
CA HIS A 62 -0.89 -1.43 -0.03
C HIS A 62 -0.66 -0.08 -0.70
N ALA A 63 -1.36 0.23 -1.80
CA ALA A 63 -1.17 1.49 -2.54
C ALA A 63 -1.25 2.74 -1.65
N LEU A 64 -2.26 2.84 -0.78
CA LEU A 64 -2.39 4.01 0.11
C LEU A 64 -1.22 4.14 1.10
N PHE A 65 -0.76 3.03 1.68
CA PHE A 65 0.40 3.05 2.56
C PHE A 65 1.65 3.52 1.81
N HIS A 66 1.89 3.00 0.60
CA HIS A 66 3.05 3.41 -0.19
C HIS A 66 2.96 4.87 -0.66
N ALA A 67 1.78 5.37 -1.00
CA ALA A 67 1.57 6.77 -1.36
C ALA A 67 1.92 7.70 -0.18
N VAL A 68 1.38 7.39 1.01
CA VAL A 68 1.67 8.16 2.23
C VAL A 68 3.14 8.10 2.60
N ARG A 69 3.78 6.94 2.41
CA ARG A 69 5.22 6.78 2.66
C ARG A 69 6.08 7.55 1.68
N MET A 70 5.65 7.73 0.43
CA MET A 70 6.37 8.51 -0.57
C MET A 70 6.36 10.01 -0.24
N GLY A 71 5.36 10.49 0.50
CA GLY A 71 5.28 11.88 0.94
C GLY A 71 5.06 12.87 -0.21
N GLU A 72 5.23 14.15 0.09
CA GLU A 72 5.19 15.19 -0.95
C GLU A 72 6.46 15.15 -1.83
N PRO A 73 6.37 15.50 -3.14
CA PRO A 73 5.19 15.96 -3.88
C PRO A 73 4.41 14.81 -4.56
N PHE A 74 4.66 13.55 -4.15
CA PHE A 74 3.99 12.42 -4.77
C PHE A 74 2.50 12.39 -4.39
N ILE A 75 2.20 12.41 -3.10
CA ILE A 75 0.82 12.33 -2.61
C ILE A 75 0.23 13.73 -2.44
N ASN A 76 -0.99 13.91 -2.96
CA ASN A 76 -1.85 15.05 -2.72
C ASN A 76 -3.31 14.57 -2.67
N LEU A 77 -4.26 15.48 -2.43
CA LEU A 77 -5.68 15.11 -2.31
C LEU A 77 -6.22 14.45 -3.58
N ASP A 78 -5.80 14.89 -4.76
CA ASP A 78 -6.25 14.33 -6.03
C ASP A 78 -5.71 12.91 -6.24
N VAL A 79 -4.46 12.64 -5.86
CA VAL A 79 -3.89 11.28 -5.88
C VAL A 79 -4.66 10.36 -4.95
N VAL A 80 -5.01 10.83 -3.74
CA VAL A 80 -5.82 10.04 -2.80
C VAL A 80 -7.19 9.70 -3.39
N LYS A 81 -7.87 10.68 -3.98
CA LYS A 81 -9.16 10.47 -4.66
C LYS A 81 -9.03 9.50 -5.85
N CYS A 82 -7.99 9.64 -6.66
CA CYS A 82 -7.71 8.72 -7.76
C CYS A 82 -7.42 7.30 -7.29
N LEU A 83 -6.71 7.12 -6.17
CA LEU A 83 -6.47 5.81 -5.56
C LEU A 83 -7.79 5.16 -5.12
N PHE A 84 -8.68 5.89 -4.46
CA PHE A 84 -10.01 5.38 -4.10
C PHE A 84 -10.86 5.05 -5.32
N ALA A 85 -10.88 5.92 -6.34
CA ALA A 85 -11.57 5.67 -7.60
C ALA A 85 -11.06 4.39 -8.29
N GLN A 86 -9.78 4.08 -8.15
CA GLN A 86 -9.14 2.85 -8.67
C GLN A 86 -9.21 1.66 -7.71
N LYS A 87 -10.06 1.75 -6.68
CA LYS A 87 -10.34 0.69 -5.68
C LYS A 87 -9.13 0.32 -4.81
N ALA A 88 -8.23 1.26 -4.55
CA ALA A 88 -7.22 1.08 -3.51
C ALA A 88 -7.91 0.85 -2.16
N GLN A 89 -7.39 -0.10 -1.39
CA GLN A 89 -8.03 -0.51 -0.13
C GLN A 89 -7.54 0.35 1.03
N LEU A 90 -8.49 0.84 1.82
CA LEU A 90 -8.19 1.44 3.10
C LEU A 90 -8.26 0.36 4.17
N SER A 91 -7.16 0.13 4.89
CA SER A 91 -7.15 -0.77 6.05
C SER A 91 -7.38 0.02 7.34
N ARG A 92 -8.25 -0.49 8.22
CA ARG A 92 -8.41 0.10 9.55
C ARG A 92 -7.10 0.07 10.35
N TYR A 93 -6.36 -1.03 10.25
CA TYR A 93 -5.03 -1.14 10.86
C TYR A 93 -4.04 -0.07 10.38
N PHE A 94 -4.06 0.27 9.09
CA PHE A 94 -3.24 1.35 8.56
C PHE A 94 -3.59 2.70 9.20
N LEU A 95 -4.88 3.01 9.37
CA LEU A 95 -5.32 4.22 10.06
C LEU A 95 -4.92 4.23 11.55
N GLN A 96 -5.02 3.09 12.25
CA GLN A 96 -4.52 2.95 13.63
C GLN A 96 -3.03 3.29 13.70
N LYS A 97 -2.21 2.75 12.78
CA LYS A 97 -0.77 3.05 12.72
C LYS A 97 -0.45 4.48 12.31
N LEU A 98 -1.20 5.05 11.37
CA LEU A 98 -1.07 6.46 11.01
C LEU A 98 -1.34 7.36 12.23
N ARG A 99 -2.35 7.03 13.05
CA ARG A 99 -2.66 7.76 14.28
C ARG A 99 -1.53 7.65 15.30
N GLU A 100 -1.13 6.43 15.64
CA GLU A 100 -0.04 6.17 16.58
C GLU A 100 1.23 6.94 16.20
N LYS A 101 1.57 6.96 14.91
CA LYS A 101 2.75 7.67 14.41
C LYS A 101 2.65 9.19 14.53
N ARG A 102 1.45 9.78 14.42
CA ARG A 102 1.26 11.24 14.61
C ARG A 102 1.11 11.63 16.07
N GLU A 103 0.60 10.75 16.92
CA GLU A 103 0.39 10.99 18.36
C GLU A 103 1.61 10.66 19.23
N ALA A 104 2.69 10.09 18.69
CA ALA A 104 3.90 9.73 19.43
C ALA A 104 5.05 10.75 19.25
N PRO A 105 5.04 11.90 19.95
CA PRO A 105 6.20 12.78 20.00
C PRO A 105 7.25 12.19 20.96
N GLY A 106 8.43 11.82 20.46
CA GLY A 106 9.64 11.90 21.28
C GLY A 106 10.28 10.62 21.86
N ARG A 107 10.10 9.42 21.28
CA ARG A 107 10.95 8.26 21.67
C ARG A 107 11.54 7.54 20.46
N GLY A 108 12.78 7.89 20.13
CA GLY A 108 13.59 7.20 19.12
C GLY A 108 13.57 7.83 17.74
N ILE A 109 14.53 7.44 16.91
CA ILE A 109 14.82 7.95 15.55
C ILE A 109 13.51 8.23 14.80
N PRO A 110 13.31 9.43 14.21
CA PRO A 110 12.08 9.74 13.51
C PRO A 110 11.86 8.75 12.37
N THR A 111 10.84 7.90 12.49
CA THR A 111 10.37 7.13 11.34
C THR A 111 9.75 8.13 10.37
N ARG A 112 10.39 8.33 9.21
CA ARG A 112 10.09 9.41 8.25
C ARG A 112 8.76 9.28 7.51
N TRP A 113 8.08 8.14 7.59
CA TRP A 113 6.86 7.94 6.81
C TRP A 113 5.66 8.62 7.48
N ALA A 114 4.87 9.32 6.68
CA ALA A 114 3.70 10.11 7.09
C ALA A 114 3.98 11.35 7.99
N SER A 115 5.23 11.66 8.32
CA SER A 115 5.54 12.83 9.17
C SER A 115 5.32 14.16 8.46
N ASP A 116 5.48 14.18 7.14
CA ASP A 116 5.30 15.31 6.24
C ASP A 116 3.90 15.36 5.61
N LEU A 117 3.00 14.46 6.01
CA LEU A 117 1.70 14.32 5.36
C LEU A 117 0.80 15.53 5.64
N PRO A 118 0.26 16.20 4.60
CA PRO A 118 -0.62 17.35 4.79
C PRO A 118 -1.84 17.03 5.65
N PRO A 119 -2.27 17.95 6.55
CA PRO A 119 -3.45 17.75 7.38
C PRO A 119 -4.72 17.40 6.59
N SER A 120 -4.89 17.99 5.40
CA SER A 120 -6.02 17.72 4.50
C SER A 120 -6.09 16.26 4.06
N ILE A 121 -4.96 15.65 3.72
CA ILE A 121 -4.88 14.24 3.34
C ILE A 121 -5.22 13.36 4.55
N VAL A 122 -4.74 13.74 5.73
CA VAL A 122 -5.02 12.97 6.95
C VAL A 122 -6.51 12.99 7.28
N VAL A 123 -7.15 14.16 7.19
CA VAL A 123 -8.61 14.29 7.38
C VAL A 123 -9.36 13.43 6.36
N GLU A 124 -9.01 13.51 5.07
CA GLU A 124 -9.64 12.70 4.01
C GLU A 124 -9.55 11.19 4.32
N LEU A 125 -8.37 10.69 4.71
CA LEU A 125 -8.17 9.28 5.05
C LEU A 125 -9.00 8.85 6.26
N TYR A 126 -9.13 9.70 7.29
CA TYR A 126 -9.94 9.38 8.45
C TYR A 126 -11.44 9.47 8.17
N ASP A 127 -11.89 10.44 7.39
CA ASP A 127 -13.29 10.57 6.99
C ASP A 127 -13.73 9.39 6.13
N GLU A 128 -12.88 8.95 5.20
CA GLU A 128 -13.07 7.70 4.46
C GLU A 128 -13.15 6.50 5.41
N GLY A 129 -12.21 6.42 6.37
CA GLY A 129 -12.20 5.36 7.37
C GLY A 129 -13.49 5.31 8.19
N GLN A 130 -13.99 6.46 8.64
CA GLN A 130 -15.25 6.56 9.40
C GLN A 130 -16.44 6.13 8.56
N ARG A 131 -16.44 6.46 7.27
CA ARG A 131 -17.49 6.06 6.34
C ARG A 131 -17.49 4.56 6.08
N GLN A 132 -16.32 3.94 5.95
CA GLN A 132 -16.20 2.50 5.70
C GLN A 132 -16.41 1.64 6.95
N PHE A 133 -15.93 2.09 8.11
CA PHE A 133 -15.85 1.25 9.32
C PHE A 133 -16.75 1.71 10.48
N GLY A 134 -17.51 2.81 10.29
CA GLY A 134 -18.44 3.36 11.26
C GLY A 134 -17.82 4.42 12.19
N LYS A 135 -18.70 5.22 12.81
CA LYS A 135 -18.34 6.23 13.82
C LYS A 135 -17.78 5.55 15.06
N GLY A 136 -16.67 6.07 15.59
CA GLY A 136 -16.00 5.47 16.74
C GLY A 136 -15.11 4.29 16.35
N LEU A 137 -14.41 4.37 15.20
CA LEU A 137 -13.22 3.54 14.99
C LEU A 137 -12.47 3.53 16.32
N GLN A 138 -12.33 2.36 16.93
CA GLN A 138 -11.36 2.17 17.99
C GLN A 138 -9.98 2.26 17.36
N LEU A 139 -9.60 3.48 16.94
CA LEU A 139 -8.25 3.88 16.56
C LEU A 139 -7.32 3.82 17.77
N ARG A 140 -7.87 3.59 18.98
CA ARG A 140 -7.17 3.26 20.21
C ARG A 140 -6.84 1.76 20.37
N GLY A 141 -7.36 0.91 19.49
CA GLY A 141 -7.01 -0.51 19.44
C GLY A 141 -5.95 -0.80 18.37
N ASN A 142 -5.30 -1.96 18.49
CA ASN A 142 -4.32 -2.45 17.51
C ASN A 142 -4.89 -3.73 16.87
N ASP A 143 -5.38 -3.63 15.63
CA ASP A 143 -5.95 -4.76 14.91
C ASP A 143 -4.94 -5.91 14.75
N ALA A 144 -3.63 -5.63 14.69
CA ALA A 144 -2.60 -6.66 14.70
C ALA A 144 -2.48 -7.35 16.06
N GLN A 145 -2.64 -6.63 17.16
CA GLN A 145 -2.72 -7.24 18.50
C GLN A 145 -3.99 -8.08 18.64
N HIS A 146 -5.12 -7.62 18.11
CA HIS A 146 -6.35 -8.40 18.10
C HIS A 146 -6.18 -9.69 17.28
N PHE A 147 -5.56 -9.59 16.10
CA PHE A 147 -5.21 -10.75 15.28
C PHE A 147 -4.28 -11.72 16.03
N TYR A 148 -3.24 -11.21 16.70
CA TYR A 148 -2.32 -12.01 17.53
C TYR A 148 -3.06 -12.85 18.57
N THR A 149 -4.00 -12.23 19.29
CA THR A 149 -4.82 -12.93 20.29
C THR A 149 -5.74 -13.96 19.64
N LEU A 150 -6.45 -13.59 18.58
CA LEU A 150 -7.39 -14.48 17.91
C LEU A 150 -6.70 -15.70 17.26
N SER A 151 -5.49 -15.53 16.75
CA SER A 151 -4.73 -16.59 16.09
C SER A 151 -3.99 -17.52 17.06
N GLY A 152 -4.07 -17.29 18.38
CA GLY A 152 -3.30 -18.05 19.37
C GLY A 152 -1.79 -17.87 19.20
N ALA A 153 -1.34 -16.69 18.76
CA ALA A 153 0.06 -16.46 18.38
C ALA A 153 1.06 -16.66 19.54
N SER A 154 0.61 -16.52 20.79
CA SER A 154 1.40 -16.78 22.00
C SER A 154 1.57 -18.25 22.34
N GLN A 155 0.71 -19.13 21.82
CA GLN A 155 0.71 -20.56 22.13
C GLN A 155 1.57 -21.35 21.14
N ASN A 156 1.93 -22.59 21.47
CA ASN A 156 2.58 -23.49 20.52
C ASN A 156 1.61 -23.89 19.38
N THR A 157 2.11 -24.55 18.33
CA THR A 157 1.31 -24.89 17.14
C THR A 157 0.13 -25.81 17.44
N THR A 158 0.30 -26.77 18.34
CA THR A 158 -0.75 -27.73 18.73
C THR A 158 -1.90 -27.02 19.44
N GLU A 159 -1.60 -26.12 20.37
CA GLU A 159 -2.58 -25.35 21.13
C GLU A 159 -3.20 -24.19 20.33
N ALA A 160 -2.45 -23.59 19.41
CA ALA A 160 -2.96 -22.50 18.58
C ALA A 160 -4.01 -22.97 17.56
N LYS A 161 -3.96 -24.23 17.13
CA LYS A 161 -4.90 -24.80 16.15
C LYS A 161 -6.37 -24.76 16.59
N PRO A 162 -6.77 -25.26 17.78
CA PRO A 162 -8.15 -25.13 18.24
C PRO A 162 -8.55 -23.66 18.48
N ILE A 163 -7.62 -22.80 18.91
CA ILE A 163 -7.89 -21.38 19.15
C ILE A 163 -8.26 -20.66 17.85
N ILE A 164 -7.46 -20.83 16.80
CA ILE A 164 -7.71 -20.16 15.52
C ILE A 164 -9.00 -20.66 14.86
N GLN A 165 -9.32 -21.95 15.02
CA GLN A 165 -10.56 -22.54 14.51
C GLN A 165 -11.78 -21.97 15.25
N HIS A 166 -11.72 -21.91 16.58
CA HIS A 166 -12.79 -21.30 17.39
C HIS A 166 -12.99 -19.82 17.05
N ASN A 167 -11.90 -19.09 16.82
CA ASN A 167 -11.91 -17.65 16.57
C ASN A 167 -11.98 -17.26 15.08
N ALA A 168 -12.17 -18.23 14.18
CA ALA A 168 -12.07 -18.03 12.74
C ALA A 168 -13.02 -16.93 12.24
N SER A 169 -14.23 -16.84 12.77
CA SER A 169 -15.21 -15.79 12.41
C SER A 169 -14.71 -14.38 12.72
N GLY A 170 -14.03 -14.20 13.86
CA GLY A 170 -13.41 -12.93 14.26
C GLY A 170 -12.26 -12.53 13.33
N ILE A 171 -11.41 -13.50 12.96
CA ILE A 171 -10.30 -13.28 12.03
C ILE A 171 -10.83 -12.96 10.63
N ILE A 172 -11.82 -13.70 10.16
CA ILE A 172 -12.48 -13.44 8.88
C ILE A 172 -13.11 -12.05 8.86
N LYS A 173 -13.70 -11.60 9.99
CA LYS A 173 -14.23 -10.24 10.13
C LYS A 173 -13.13 -9.20 10.05
N LEU A 174 -11.99 -9.38 10.73
CA LEU A 174 -10.81 -8.51 10.61
C LEU A 174 -10.38 -8.36 9.15
N ILE A 175 -10.24 -9.46 8.43
CA ILE A 175 -9.77 -9.44 7.04
C ILE A 175 -10.82 -8.83 6.10
N LYS A 176 -12.07 -9.31 6.14
CA LYS A 176 -13.09 -8.92 5.16
C LYS A 176 -13.69 -7.54 5.42
N VAL A 177 -14.04 -7.26 6.67
CA VAL A 177 -14.73 -6.02 7.05
C VAL A 177 -13.74 -4.91 7.28
N TYR A 178 -12.72 -5.16 8.11
CA TYR A 178 -11.75 -4.12 8.50
C TYR A 178 -10.52 -4.05 7.59
N LYS A 179 -10.50 -4.86 6.52
CA LYS A 179 -9.44 -4.94 5.52
C LYS A 179 -8.06 -5.16 6.15
N PHE A 180 -8.01 -5.93 7.24
CA PHE A 180 -6.78 -6.17 7.98
C PHE A 180 -5.71 -6.82 7.10
N VAL A 181 -4.60 -6.11 6.95
CA VAL A 181 -3.38 -6.56 6.30
C VAL A 181 -2.20 -5.93 7.04
N PRO A 182 -1.14 -6.70 7.38
CA PRO A 182 0.08 -6.12 7.93
C PRO A 182 0.65 -5.05 6.99
N LEU A 183 1.26 -4.01 7.55
CA LEU A 183 1.95 -3.02 6.74
C LEU A 183 3.14 -3.70 6.03
N PRO A 184 3.36 -3.42 4.74
CA PRO A 184 4.31 -4.16 3.93
C PRO A 184 5.73 -4.02 4.48
N CYS A 185 6.46 -5.13 4.52
CA CYS A 185 7.86 -5.14 4.92
C CYS A 185 8.73 -4.76 3.71
N VAL A 186 9.29 -3.56 3.70
CA VAL A 186 10.13 -3.12 2.58
C VAL A 186 11.49 -3.81 2.68
N ARG A 187 11.75 -4.80 1.81
CA ARG A 187 13.14 -5.21 1.54
C ARG A 187 13.83 -4.14 0.71
N ARG A 188 15.17 -4.03 0.87
CA ARG A 188 16.05 -3.12 0.10
C ARG A 188 15.90 -3.20 -1.44
N LYS A 189 15.21 -4.21 -1.99
CA LYS A 189 14.95 -4.37 -3.43
C LYS A 189 13.67 -3.69 -3.94
N THR A 190 12.74 -3.25 -3.10
CA THR A 190 11.58 -2.45 -3.56
C THR A 190 12.03 -1.00 -3.72
N VAL A 191 12.74 -0.69 -4.81
CA VAL A 191 13.19 0.68 -5.11
C VAL A 191 11.98 1.49 -5.62
N LEU A 192 11.13 1.95 -4.71
CA LEU A 192 10.03 2.87 -5.01
C LEU A 192 10.52 4.30 -4.86
N ARG A 193 10.83 5.01 -5.95
CA ARG A 193 11.37 6.37 -5.85
C ARG A 193 10.84 7.29 -6.94
N PHE A 194 10.44 8.49 -6.52
CA PHE A 194 10.36 9.67 -7.39
C PHE A 194 11.26 10.82 -6.92
N SER A 195 11.77 10.79 -5.68
CA SER A 195 13.19 11.00 -5.31
C SER A 195 13.32 11.17 -3.78
N ASP A 196 13.22 10.04 -3.09
CA ASP A 196 13.72 9.72 -1.75
C ASP A 196 13.62 10.65 -0.55
N THR A 197 12.98 10.10 0.49
CA THR A 197 13.75 9.76 1.69
C THR A 197 13.55 8.30 2.10
N VAL A 198 14.66 7.57 2.23
CA VAL A 198 14.71 6.17 2.68
C VAL A 198 14.96 6.11 4.17
N GLY A 199 14.16 5.28 4.84
CA GLY A 199 14.30 4.92 6.24
C GLY A 199 13.00 4.31 6.76
N CYS A 200 12.67 3.08 6.36
CA CYS A 200 11.74 2.27 7.14
C CYS A 200 12.58 1.24 7.89
N SER A 201 12.71 1.40 9.21
CA SER A 201 13.02 0.25 10.05
C SER A 201 11.91 -0.77 9.86
N CYS A 202 12.28 -2.03 9.82
CA CYS A 202 11.42 -3.18 9.59
C CYS A 202 10.50 -3.46 10.80
N ASP A 203 9.79 -2.44 11.29
CA ASP A 203 9.02 -2.46 12.54
C ASP A 203 7.87 -3.48 12.50
N HIS A 204 7.45 -3.90 11.30
CA HIS A 204 6.27 -4.75 11.09
C HIS A 204 6.59 -6.22 10.77
N VAL A 205 7.85 -6.65 10.90
CA VAL A 205 8.28 -8.05 10.64
C VAL A 205 7.58 -9.03 11.59
N LYS A 206 7.26 -8.60 12.81
CA LYS A 206 6.56 -9.43 13.79
C LYS A 206 5.16 -9.78 13.31
N GLU A 207 4.43 -8.80 12.78
CA GLU A 207 3.07 -8.96 12.25
C GLU A 207 3.03 -9.94 11.07
N TRP A 208 4.01 -9.86 10.16
CA TRP A 208 4.13 -10.82 9.07
C TRP A 208 4.43 -12.25 9.56
N LYS A 209 5.29 -12.42 10.57
CA LYS A 209 5.52 -13.73 11.20
C LYS A 209 4.24 -14.32 11.79
N ILE A 210 3.44 -13.48 12.46
CA ILE A 210 2.17 -13.89 13.06
C ILE A 210 1.18 -14.33 11.98
N VAL A 211 1.08 -13.57 10.88
CA VAL A 211 0.21 -13.92 9.75
C VAL A 211 0.66 -15.21 9.04
N ALA A 212 1.96 -15.34 8.74
CA ALA A 212 2.51 -16.55 8.13
C ALA A 212 2.24 -17.80 8.99
N ARG A 213 2.48 -17.68 10.30
CA ARG A 213 2.17 -18.76 11.25
C ARG A 213 0.68 -19.10 11.27
N ALA A 214 -0.20 -18.10 11.29
CA ALA A 214 -1.64 -18.31 11.27
C ALA A 214 -2.10 -19.04 9.99
N ILE A 215 -1.51 -18.71 8.83
CA ILE A 215 -1.76 -19.39 7.55
C ILE A 215 -1.28 -20.84 7.60
N ALA A 216 -0.08 -21.10 8.13
CA ALA A 216 0.45 -22.45 8.26
C ALA A 216 -0.46 -23.35 9.13
N ILE A 217 -1.11 -22.78 10.14
CA ILE A 217 -2.03 -23.50 11.04
C ILE A 217 -3.44 -23.62 10.43
N TYR A 218 -3.91 -22.58 9.73
CA TYR A 218 -5.24 -22.51 9.14
C TYR A 218 -5.18 -21.96 7.70
N PRO A 219 -4.84 -22.81 6.71
CA PRO A 219 -4.60 -22.39 5.33
C PRO A 219 -5.78 -21.70 4.64
N GLU A 220 -7.01 -21.95 5.09
CA GLU A 220 -8.22 -21.30 4.59
C GLU A 220 -8.18 -19.76 4.69
N LEU A 221 -7.35 -19.19 5.57
CA LEU A 221 -7.16 -17.73 5.61
C LEU A 221 -6.66 -17.17 4.27
N VAL A 222 -5.87 -17.94 3.51
CA VAL A 222 -5.38 -17.52 2.18
C VAL A 222 -6.56 -17.22 1.25
N ASN A 223 -7.58 -18.08 1.27
CA ASN A 223 -8.77 -17.90 0.47
C ASN A 223 -9.56 -16.66 0.88
N VAL A 224 -9.53 -16.31 2.17
CA VAL A 224 -10.19 -15.11 2.70
C VAL A 224 -9.50 -13.85 2.19
N TRP A 225 -8.17 -13.77 2.24
CA TRP A 225 -7.43 -12.62 1.70
C TRP A 225 -7.55 -12.50 0.18
N LYS A 226 -7.41 -13.60 -0.57
CA LYS A 226 -7.58 -13.60 -2.04
C LYS A 226 -8.96 -13.10 -2.46
N LYS A 227 -10.03 -13.60 -1.84
CA LYS A 227 -11.41 -13.14 -2.11
C LYS A 227 -11.62 -11.67 -1.74
N ASN A 228 -10.80 -11.13 -0.85
CA ASN A 228 -10.83 -9.72 -0.46
C ASN A 228 -9.88 -8.85 -1.30
N GLY A 229 -9.33 -9.35 -2.42
CA GLY A 229 -8.42 -8.59 -3.30
C GLY A 229 -6.98 -8.50 -2.81
N GLY A 230 -6.63 -9.18 -1.71
CA GLY A 230 -5.28 -9.23 -1.15
C GLY A 230 -4.39 -10.27 -1.82
N TYR A 231 -4.38 -10.36 -3.15
CA TYR A 231 -3.43 -11.21 -3.87
C TYR A 231 -1.99 -10.75 -3.58
N ASP A 232 -1.80 -9.44 -3.53
CA ASP A 232 -0.54 -8.77 -3.20
C ASP A 232 0.01 -9.19 -1.82
N VAL A 233 -0.88 -9.51 -0.86
CA VAL A 233 -0.50 -10.01 0.48
C VAL A 233 0.21 -11.36 0.40
N MET A 234 -0.18 -12.21 -0.55
CA MET A 234 0.43 -13.52 -0.74
C MET A 234 1.79 -13.40 -1.42
N ASP A 235 1.93 -12.46 -2.36
CA ASP A 235 3.22 -12.16 -2.98
C ASP A 235 4.21 -11.62 -1.94
N ASP A 236 3.76 -10.74 -1.04
CA ASP A 236 4.56 -10.25 0.08
C ASP A 236 4.99 -11.36 1.05
N LEU A 237 4.11 -12.32 1.36
CA LEU A 237 4.44 -13.49 2.18
C LEU A 237 5.46 -14.40 1.51
N ASN A 238 5.29 -14.69 0.22
CA ASN A 238 6.23 -15.49 -0.56
C ASN A 238 7.61 -14.83 -0.63
N VAL A 239 7.64 -13.50 -0.75
CA VAL A 239 8.89 -12.75 -0.62
C VAL A 239 9.45 -12.97 0.78
N TYR A 240 8.67 -12.72 1.83
CA TYR A 240 9.06 -12.85 3.24
C TYR A 240 9.71 -14.20 3.58
N GLU A 241 9.09 -15.33 3.22
CA GLU A 241 9.63 -16.67 3.53
C GLU A 241 10.99 -16.97 2.87
N ARG A 242 11.36 -16.23 1.82
CA ARG A 242 12.64 -16.37 1.11
C ARG A 242 13.77 -15.47 1.65
N SER A 243 13.62 -14.76 2.77
CA SER A 243 14.75 -14.11 3.50
C SER A 243 15.12 -14.87 4.74
#